data_AF-A0A2E1S1B1-F1
#
_entry.id   AF-A0A2E1S1B1-F1
#
_cell.length_a   1.000
_cell.length_b   1.000
_cell.length_c   1.000
_cell.angle_alpha   90.00
_cell.angle_beta   90.00
_cell.angle_gamma   90.00
#
_symmetry.space_group_name_H-M   'P 1'
#
loop_
_entity.id
_entity.type
_entity.pdbx_description
1 polymer ?
#
loop_
_entity_poly.entity_id
_entity_poly.type
_entity_poly.pdbx_seq_one_letter_code
_entity_poly.pdbx_strand_id
1 'polypeptide(L)'
;MDKFLFNPIRLKIMSSLINKSQCDFNYLKKVTESTQGNLSIQLKKLKEVKYIEIEKTFSNNYPKTSCSITKKGKIKFEEFFNSLIKMKNS
;
A
#
# COMPACT_ATOMS: atom_id res chain seq x y z
N MET A 1 -12.02 -2.23 14.26
CA MET A 1 -10.80 -2.62 13.54
C MET A 1 -11.08 -2.62 12.04
N ASP A 2 -10.23 -1.96 11.24
CA ASP A 2 -10.42 -1.91 9.79
C ASP A 2 -10.05 -3.25 9.14
N LYS A 3 -11.07 -4.03 8.75
CA LYS A 3 -10.84 -5.35 8.14
C LYS A 3 -10.16 -5.27 6.77
N PHE A 4 -10.14 -4.10 6.15
CA PHE A 4 -9.58 -3.88 4.82
C PHE A 4 -8.06 -4.13 4.77
N LEU A 5 -7.35 -3.84 5.87
CA LEU A 5 -5.89 -3.94 5.97
C LEU A 5 -5.38 -5.32 6.42
N PHE A 6 -6.25 -6.26 6.78
CA PHE A 6 -5.85 -7.66 7.04
C PHE A 6 -5.33 -8.39 5.81
N ASN A 7 -5.61 -7.90 4.60
CA ASN A 7 -5.03 -8.48 3.40
C ASN A 7 -3.50 -8.31 3.45
N PRO A 8 -2.71 -9.40 3.40
CA PRO A 8 -1.27 -9.35 3.62
C PRO A 8 -0.54 -8.52 2.56
N ILE A 9 -1.04 -8.50 1.32
CA ILE A 9 -0.46 -7.68 0.24
C ILE A 9 -0.66 -6.20 0.56
N ARG A 10 -1.87 -5.79 0.98
CA ARG A 10 -2.13 -4.39 1.37
C ARG A 10 -1.29 -3.97 2.56
N LEU A 11 -1.12 -4.85 3.54
CA LEU A 11 -0.28 -4.58 4.69
C LEU A 11 1.18 -4.36 4.29
N LYS A 12 1.74 -5.25 3.46
CA LYS A 12 3.10 -5.10 2.90
C LYS A 12 3.26 -3.81 2.09
N ILE A 13 2.26 -3.43 1.28
CA ILE A 13 2.26 -2.16 0.51
C ILE A 13 2.27 -0.96 1.47
N MET A 14 1.32 -0.89 2.40
CA MET A 14 1.20 0.25 3.32
C MET A 14 2.42 0.40 4.21
N SER A 15 2.95 -0.72 4.74
CA SER A 15 4.19 -0.73 5.53
C SER A 15 5.39 -0.22 4.71
N SER A 16 5.50 -0.64 3.44
CA SER A 16 6.54 -0.14 2.54
C SER A 16 6.45 1.36 2.31
N LEU A 17 5.24 1.89 2.12
CA LEU A 17 5.00 3.31 1.85
C LEU A 17 5.10 4.19 3.11
N ILE A 18 4.97 3.62 4.31
CA ILE A 18 5.28 4.32 5.57
C ILE A 18 6.79 4.49 5.71
N ASN A 19 7.55 3.43 5.40
CA ASN A 19 9.01 3.46 5.50
C ASN A 19 9.66 4.27 4.38
N LYS A 20 9.03 4.31 3.20
CA LYS A 20 9.50 5.05 2.02
C LYS A 20 8.35 5.91 1.50
N SER A 21 8.52 7.23 1.50
CA SER A 21 7.50 8.19 1.05
C SER A 21 6.89 7.87 -0.32
N GLN A 22 7.66 7.27 -1.21
CA GLN A 22 7.22 6.83 -2.53
C GLN A 22 7.91 5.51 -2.93
N CYS A 23 7.16 4.61 -3.56
CA CYS A 23 7.66 3.35 -4.10
C CYS A 23 7.16 3.15 -5.53
N ASP A 24 7.99 2.60 -6.41
CA ASP A 24 7.53 2.18 -7.73
C ASP A 24 6.83 0.81 -7.70
N PHE A 25 6.10 0.51 -8.78
CA PHE A 25 5.37 -0.74 -8.94
C PHE A 25 6.26 -1.99 -8.86
N ASN A 26 7.48 -1.96 -9.42
CA ASN A 26 8.37 -3.12 -9.45
C ASN A 26 8.92 -3.44 -8.06
N TYR A 27 9.26 -2.41 -7.29
CA TYR A 27 9.63 -2.53 -5.90
C TYR A 27 8.50 -3.16 -5.08
N LEU A 28 7.28 -2.62 -5.21
CA LEU A 28 6.12 -3.14 -4.49
C LEU A 28 5.79 -4.58 -4.91
N LYS A 29 5.94 -4.93 -6.18
CA LYS A 29 5.80 -6.31 -6.68
C LYS A 29 6.79 -7.25 -6.01
N LYS A 30 8.06 -6.83 -5.90
CA LYS A 30 9.11 -7.62 -5.25
C LYS A 30 8.83 -7.82 -3.75
N VAL A 31 8.50 -6.75 -3.02
CA VAL A 31 8.25 -6.83 -1.57
C VAL A 31 6.99 -7.62 -1.25
N THR A 32 5.95 -7.49 -2.07
CA THR A 32 4.68 -8.21 -1.86
C THR A 32 4.72 -9.65 -2.34
N GLU A 33 5.74 -10.04 -3.13
CA GLU A 33 5.83 -11.34 -3.81
C GLU A 33 4.57 -11.67 -4.63
N SER A 34 3.93 -10.63 -5.17
CA SER A 34 2.65 -10.77 -5.88
C SER A 34 2.83 -10.78 -7.39
N THR A 35 1.86 -11.37 -8.09
CA THR A 35 1.76 -11.22 -9.54
C THR A 35 1.36 -9.78 -9.89
N GLN A 36 1.72 -9.33 -11.11
CA GLN A 36 1.40 -7.98 -11.57
C GLN A 36 -0.12 -7.68 -11.53
N GLY A 37 -0.94 -8.65 -11.93
CA GLY A 37 -2.40 -8.52 -11.89
C GLY A 37 -2.94 -8.35 -10.47
N ASN A 38 -2.46 -9.16 -9.52
CA ASN A 38 -2.90 -9.07 -8.14
C ASN A 38 -2.45 -7.75 -7.50
N LEU A 39 -1.19 -7.33 -7.71
CA LEU A 39 -0.70 -6.05 -7.21
C LEU A 39 -1.54 -4.88 -7.73
N SER A 40 -1.81 -4.86 -9.04
CA SER A 40 -2.61 -3.81 -9.69
C SER A 40 -4.00 -3.70 -9.05
N ILE A 41 -4.66 -4.83 -8.81
CA ILE A 41 -5.98 -4.87 -8.14
C ILE A 41 -5.88 -4.31 -6.71
N GLN A 42 -4.87 -4.69 -5.93
CA GLN A 42 -4.74 -4.19 -4.56
C GLN A 42 -4.41 -2.70 -4.50
N LEU A 43 -3.53 -2.21 -5.38
CA LEU A 43 -3.21 -0.79 -5.49
C LEU A 43 -4.45 0.02 -5.86
N LYS A 44 -5.24 -0.45 -6.83
CA LYS A 44 -6.50 0.20 -7.22
C LYS A 44 -7.46 0.29 -6.03
N LYS A 45 -7.66 -0.81 -5.28
CA LYS A 45 -8.52 -0.82 -4.09
C LYS A 45 -8.02 0.14 -3.00
N LEU A 46 -6.71 0.20 -2.75
CA LEU A 46 -6.11 1.13 -1.79
C LEU A 46 -6.30 2.59 -2.22
N LYS A 47 -6.21 2.88 -3.53
CA LYS A 47 -6.48 4.21 -4.09
C LYS A 47 -7.95 4.59 -3.97
N GLU A 48 -8.88 3.68 -4.25
CA GLU A 48 -10.33 3.90 -4.15
C GLU A 48 -10.75 4.34 -2.74
N VAL A 49 -10.15 3.74 -1.70
CA VAL A 49 -10.38 4.15 -0.31
C VAL A 49 -9.53 5.35 0.14
N LYS A 50 -8.73 5.92 -0.76
CA LYS A 50 -7.83 7.06 -0.55
C LYS A 50 -6.73 6.79 0.47
N TYR A 51 -6.23 5.55 0.57
CA TYR A 51 -5.12 5.22 1.47
C TYR A 51 -3.76 5.49 0.81
N ILE A 52 -3.71 5.38 -0.52
CA ILE A 52 -2.53 5.70 -1.32
C ILE A 52 -2.93 6.61 -2.47
N GLU A 53 -1.97 7.37 -2.98
CA GLU A 53 -2.03 7.94 -4.32
C GLU A 53 -1.27 7.05 -5.30
N ILE A 54 -1.69 7.10 -6.56
CA ILE A 54 -1.00 6.45 -7.68
C ILE A 54 -0.77 7.49 -8.75
N GLU A 55 0.51 7.74 -9.04
CA GLU A 55 0.95 8.64 -10.08
C GLU A 55 1.54 7.82 -11.25
N LYS A 56 1.19 8.22 -12.47
CA LYS A 56 1.73 7.63 -13.70
C LYS A 56 2.53 8.70 -14.42
N THR A 57 3.83 8.47 -14.54
CA THR A 57 4.73 9.34 -15.30
C THR A 57 5.23 8.61 -16.54
N PHE A 58 5.68 9.36 -17.54
CA PHE A 58 6.33 8.79 -18.72
C PHE A 58 7.82 9.11 -18.65
N SER A 59 8.66 8.09 -18.77
CA SER A 59 10.12 8.21 -18.77
C SER A 59 10.63 7.40 -19.96
N ASN A 60 11.25 8.08 -20.94
CA ASN A 60 11.72 7.48 -22.20
C ASN A 60 10.64 6.69 -22.95
N ASN A 61 9.43 7.25 -23.09
CA ASN A 61 8.25 6.59 -23.70
C ASN A 61 7.70 5.37 -22.93
N TYR A 62 8.18 5.08 -21.72
CA TYR A 62 7.64 4.00 -20.87
C TYR A 62 6.82 4.56 -19.70
N PRO A 63 5.61 4.03 -19.45
CA PRO A 63 4.82 4.41 -18.29
C PRO A 63 5.47 3.86 -17.00
N LYS A 64 5.83 4.75 -16.08
CA LYS A 64 6.25 4.43 -14.72
C LYS A 64 5.09 4.70 -13.77
N THR A 65 4.84 3.75 -12.89
CA THR A 65 3.83 3.90 -11.83
C THR A 65 4.54 4.02 -10.49
N SER A 66 4.27 5.12 -9.79
CA SER A 66 4.68 5.36 -8.41
C SER A 66 3.46 5.39 -7.51
N CYS A 67 3.66 4.95 -6.27
CA CYS A 67 2.66 4.97 -5.22
C CYS A 67 3.22 5.69 -4.00
N SER A 68 2.38 6.48 -3.32
CA SER A 68 2.72 7.18 -2.08
C SER A 68 1.55 7.05 -1.10
N ILE A 69 1.84 7.05 0.21
CA ILE A 69 0.80 6.97 1.24
C ILE A 69 0.15 8.33 1.45
N THR A 70 -1.17 8.37 1.60
CA THR A 70 -1.88 9.61 1.96
C THR A 70 -1.88 9.84 3.47
N LYS A 71 -2.22 11.06 3.90
CA LYS A 71 -2.48 11.34 5.32
C LYS A 71 -3.57 10.43 5.91
N LYS A 72 -4.64 10.16 5.15
CA LYS A 72 -5.72 9.25 5.56
C LYS A 72 -5.20 7.81 5.71
N GLY A 73 -4.42 7.34 4.74
CA GLY A 73 -3.82 6.00 4.78
C GLY A 73 -2.89 5.81 5.97
N LYS A 74 -2.08 6.83 6.29
CA LYS A 74 -1.21 6.81 7.46
C LYS A 74 -1.99 6.64 8.76
N ILE A 75 -3.00 7.49 8.99
CA ILE A 75 -3.86 7.42 10.18
C ILE A 75 -4.53 6.04 10.28
N LYS A 76 -5.11 5.55 9.18
CA LYS A 76 -5.83 4.26 9.17
C LYS A 76 -4.91 3.07 9.41
N PHE A 77 -3.67 3.13 8.91
CA PHE A 77 -2.67 2.11 9.19
C PHE A 77 -2.25 2.12 10.66
N GLU A 78 -2.00 3.29 11.25
CA GLU A 78 -1.65 3.44 12.67
C GLU A 78 -2.78 2.90 13.58
N GLU A 79 -4.04 3.26 13.29
CA GLU A 79 -5.22 2.72 14.00
C GLU A 79 -5.31 1.19 13.90
N PHE A 80 -5.09 0.64 12.70
CA PHE A 80 -5.10 -0.81 12.46
C PHE A 80 -3.98 -1.51 13.23
N PHE A 81 -2.75 -0.98 13.17
CA PHE A 81 -1.59 -1.55 13.82
C PHE A 81 -1.73 -1.54 15.35
N ASN A 82 -2.23 -0.44 15.90
CA ASN A 82 -2.54 -0.35 17.33
C ASN A 82 -3.61 -1.36 17.75
N SER A 83 -4.63 -1.58 16.93
CA SER A 83 -5.66 -2.61 17.18
C SER A 83 -5.05 -4.02 17.18
N LEU A 84 -4.15 -4.29 16.22
CA LEU A 84 -3.48 -5.58 16.07
C LEU A 84 -2.55 -5.88 17.27
N ILE A 85 -1.79 -4.91 17.75
CA ILE A 85 -0.93 -5.07 18.94
C ILE A 85 -1.77 -5.38 20.18
N LYS A 86 -2.88 -4.67 20.38
CA LYS A 86 -3.78 -4.92 21.53
C LYS A 86 -4.31 -6.36 21.52
N MET A 87 -4.69 -6.87 20.35
CA MET A 87 -5.15 -8.26 20.22
C MET A 87 -4.05 -9.28 20.51
N LYS A 88 -2.79 -9.00 20.16
CA LYS A 88 -1.68 -9.91 20.44
C LYS A 88 -1.33 -10.00 21.93
N ASN A 89 -1.60 -8.93 22.68
CA ASN A 89 -1.26 -8.80 24.10
C ASN A 89 -2.45 -9.09 25.04
N SER A 90 -3.59 -9.53 24.49
CA SER A 90 -4.77 -9.99 25.24
C SER A 90 -4.79 -11.50 25.27
#